data_AF-A0A8J2YC51-F1
#
_entry.id   AF-A0A8J2YC51-F1
#
_cell.length_a   1.000
_cell.length_b   1.000
_cell.length_c   1.000
_cell.angle_alpha   90.00
_cell.angle_beta   90.00
_cell.angle_gamma   90.00
#
_symmetry.space_group_name_H-M   'P 1'
#
loop_
_entity.id
_entity.type
_entity.pdbx_description
1 polymer ?
#
loop_
_entity_poly.entity_id
_entity_poly.type
_entity_poly.pdbx_seq_one_letter_code
_entity_poly.pdbx_strand_id
1 'polypeptide(L)'
;MEHKKDHRIPVTVLIVYLGAGKTTVLNHVLNNRDGLKIAVIVNDMSEINIDADLVRDGGGLSRTEEKLVEMSNGCICCTLREDLLVEVERLAKEGRFDYILIESTGISEPVPVAQTFSYVDEENGIDLSSICRIDCMVTVVDAYRFWHDFSSGESLLDRKQAVGDEDTRDVVDLLIDQIEF
;
A
#
# COMPACT_ATOMS: atom_id res chain seq x y z
N MET A 1 17.73 29.12 -6.54
CA MET A 1 16.61 28.54 -7.31
C MET A 1 15.54 28.19 -6.30
N GLU A 2 14.43 28.93 -6.32
CA GLU A 2 13.34 28.75 -5.39
C GLU A 2 12.57 27.49 -5.83
N HIS A 3 12.75 26.38 -5.11
CA HIS A 3 11.93 25.19 -5.33
C HIS A 3 10.48 25.60 -5.07
N LYS A 4 9.65 25.64 -6.12
CA LYS A 4 8.21 25.82 -6.00
C LYS A 4 7.72 24.77 -5.01
N LYS A 5 7.17 25.19 -3.87
CA LYS A 5 6.65 24.26 -2.85
C LYS A 5 5.62 23.37 -3.53
N ASP A 6 5.91 22.08 -3.62
CA ASP A 6 4.96 21.10 -4.10
C ASP A 6 3.89 20.95 -3.02
N HIS A 7 2.65 21.29 -3.36
CA HIS A 7 1.50 21.24 -2.45
C HIS A 7 0.79 19.89 -2.50
N ARG A 8 1.23 18.98 -3.37
CA ARG A 8 0.68 17.63 -3.47
C ARG A 8 1.05 16.81 -2.25
N ILE A 9 0.11 16.00 -1.78
CA ILE A 9 0.35 15.11 -0.64
C ILE A 9 1.35 14.02 -1.07
N PRO A 10 2.47 13.87 -0.37
CA PRO A 10 3.41 12.78 -0.61
C PRO A 10 2.79 11.43 -0.24
N VAL A 11 3.04 10.44 -1.09
CA VAL A 11 2.52 9.09 -0.96
C VAL A 11 3.69 8.10 -0.97
N THR A 12 3.78 7.27 0.07
CA THR A 12 4.65 6.08 0.05
C THR A 12 3.82 4.84 -0.19
N VAL A 13 4.27 4.00 -1.10
CA VAL A 13 3.71 2.66 -1.30
C VAL A 13 4.66 1.64 -0.69
N LEU A 14 4.17 0.90 0.30
CA LEU A 14 4.87 -0.19 0.95
C LEU A 14 4.45 -1.53 0.33
N ILE A 15 5.41 -2.20 -0.31
CA ILE A 15 5.24 -3.47 -0.98
C ILE A 15 6.04 -4.52 -0.21
N VAL A 16 5.38 -5.60 0.20
CA VAL A 16 6.00 -6.62 1.05
C VAL A 16 5.48 -7.99 0.72
N TYR A 17 6.33 -8.85 0.15
CA TYR A 17 5.96 -10.25 -0.10
C TYR A 17 5.56 -10.96 1.21
N LEU A 18 4.69 -11.97 1.08
CA LEU A 18 4.01 -12.63 2.19
C LEU A 18 4.99 -13.14 3.26
N GLY A 19 4.83 -12.64 4.49
CA GLY A 19 5.62 -13.05 5.65
C GLY A 19 6.90 -12.24 5.91
N ALA A 20 7.26 -11.27 5.07
CA ALA A 20 8.50 -10.50 5.23
C ALA A 20 8.48 -9.39 6.31
N GLY A 21 7.51 -9.41 7.23
CA GLY A 21 7.47 -8.48 8.38
C GLY A 21 6.73 -7.15 8.13
N LYS A 22 5.86 -7.11 7.13
CA LYS A 22 4.97 -5.98 6.78
C LYS A 22 4.28 -5.33 7.98
N THR A 23 3.64 -6.13 8.83
CA THR A 23 2.95 -5.68 10.04
C THR A 23 3.89 -4.96 11.01
N THR A 24 5.12 -5.43 11.14
CA THR A 24 6.13 -4.80 12.00
C THR A 24 6.51 -3.41 11.47
N VAL A 25 6.70 -3.27 10.15
CA VAL A 25 7.01 -1.98 9.53
C VAL A 25 5.84 -1.01 9.66
N LEU A 26 4.61 -1.45 9.37
CA LEU A 26 3.42 -0.62 9.54
C LEU A 26 3.25 -0.16 10.99
N ASN A 27 3.36 -1.07 11.96
CA ASN A 27 3.29 -0.72 13.37
C ASN A 27 4.41 0.24 13.77
N HIS A 28 5.61 0.10 13.21
CA HIS A 28 6.69 1.04 13.48
C HIS A 28 6.37 2.45 12.95
N VAL A 29 5.91 2.57 11.71
CA VAL A 29 5.54 3.87 11.11
C VAL A 29 4.37 4.50 11.85
N LEU A 30 3.37 3.71 12.23
CA LEU A 30 2.24 4.17 13.02
C LEU A 30 2.64 4.59 14.44
N ASN A 31 3.73 4.09 15.01
CA ASN A 31 4.17 4.53 16.35
C ASN A 31 5.23 5.65 16.30
N ASN A 32 5.85 5.90 15.15
CA ASN A 32 6.99 6.80 15.00
C ASN A 32 6.74 7.86 13.91
N ARG A 33 5.92 8.87 14.25
CA ARG A 33 5.38 9.83 13.27
C ARG A 33 6.07 11.17 13.24
N ASP A 34 6.97 11.43 14.20
CA ASP A 34 7.65 12.72 14.35
C ASP A 34 6.70 13.96 14.27
N GLY A 35 5.44 13.80 14.70
CA GLY A 35 4.41 14.86 14.67
C GLY A 35 3.61 15.00 13.37
N LEU A 36 3.77 14.11 12.39
CA LEU A 36 3.03 14.10 11.13
C LEU A 36 1.64 13.46 11.25
N LYS A 37 0.67 14.01 10.51
CA LYS A 37 -0.68 13.44 10.35
C LYS A 37 -0.70 12.50 9.15
N ILE A 38 -0.58 11.21 9.39
CA ILE A 38 -0.48 10.19 8.34
C ILE A 38 -1.83 9.50 8.18
N ALA A 39 -2.34 9.42 6.94
CA ALA A 39 -3.41 8.51 6.58
C ALA A 39 -2.81 7.20 6.09
N VAL A 40 -3.34 6.05 6.54
CA VAL A 40 -2.86 4.74 6.10
C VAL A 40 -4.00 3.98 5.44
N ILE A 41 -3.76 3.56 4.20
CA ILE A 41 -4.65 2.69 3.42
C ILE A 41 -4.07 1.30 3.47
N VAL A 42 -4.90 0.33 3.86
CA VAL A 42 -4.49 -1.06 4.05
C VAL A 42 -5.45 -1.99 3.34
N ASN A 43 -4.91 -3.09 2.81
CA ASN A 43 -5.68 -4.06 2.06
C ASN A 43 -6.42 -5.05 2.96
N ASP A 44 -5.86 -5.38 4.12
CA ASP A 44 -6.48 -6.33 5.07
C ASP A 44 -6.23 -5.87 6.50
N MET A 45 -7.30 -5.55 7.24
CA MET A 45 -7.21 -5.14 8.64
C MET A 45 -6.81 -6.29 9.58
N SER A 46 -6.98 -7.55 9.17
CA SER A 46 -6.67 -8.73 9.99
C SER A 46 -5.17 -9.00 10.14
N GLU A 47 -4.35 -8.52 9.20
CA GLU A 47 -2.88 -8.65 9.26
C GLU A 47 -2.25 -7.65 10.24
N ILE A 48 -3.00 -6.61 10.64
CA ILE A 48 -2.51 -5.56 11.52
C ILE A 48 -2.95 -5.87 12.95
N ASN A 49 -2.09 -6.55 13.69
CA ASN A 49 -2.15 -6.58 15.15
C ASN A 49 -1.78 -5.18 15.68
N ILE A 50 -2.68 -4.21 15.50
CA ILE A 50 -2.61 -2.92 16.18
C ILE A 50 -2.92 -3.21 17.64
N ASP A 51 -2.00 -2.82 18.50
CA ASP A 51 -2.04 -3.11 19.92
C ASP A 51 -3.44 -2.88 20.50
N ALA A 52 -3.92 -3.82 21.33
CA ALA A 52 -5.30 -3.82 21.80
C ALA A 52 -5.66 -2.54 22.57
N ASP A 53 -4.67 -1.80 23.07
CA ASP A 53 -4.83 -0.51 23.73
C ASP A 53 -5.21 0.64 22.77
N LEU A 54 -4.95 0.51 21.46
CA LEU A 54 -5.42 1.44 20.42
C LEU A 54 -6.86 1.14 19.95
N VAL A 55 -7.32 -0.10 20.11
CA VAL A 55 -8.62 -0.60 19.62
C VAL A 55 -9.68 -0.71 20.73
N ARG A 56 -9.29 -0.87 22.00
CA ARG A 56 -10.20 -1.24 23.12
C ARG A 56 -11.14 -0.16 23.63
N ASP A 57 -11.00 1.11 23.21
CA ASP A 57 -11.91 2.19 23.65
C ASP A 57 -13.14 2.37 22.73
N GLY A 58 -13.69 1.26 22.24
CA GLY A 58 -15.13 1.12 21.93
C GLY A 58 -15.75 2.01 20.83
N GLY A 59 -14.95 2.72 20.04
CA GLY A 59 -15.41 3.50 18.90
C GLY A 59 -14.28 3.65 17.90
N GLY A 60 -14.42 3.04 16.72
CA GLY A 60 -13.34 2.88 15.74
C GLY A 60 -12.45 4.11 15.63
N LEU A 61 -11.15 3.94 15.95
CA LEU A 61 -10.01 4.86 15.71
C LEU A 61 -10.36 6.34 15.59
N SER A 62 -11.20 6.83 16.50
CA SER A 62 -11.58 8.23 16.64
C SER A 62 -10.99 8.73 17.95
N ARG A 63 -9.66 8.74 18.00
CA ARG A 63 -8.93 9.53 18.98
C ARG A 63 -7.75 10.19 18.28
N THR A 64 -8.10 11.32 17.68
CA THR A 64 -7.24 12.42 17.27
C THR A 64 -6.15 12.06 16.26
N GLU A 65 -6.45 12.39 15.00
CA GLU A 65 -5.51 12.65 13.89
C GLU A 65 -5.15 11.49 12.97
N GLU A 66 -5.55 10.26 13.29
CA GLU A 66 -5.39 9.10 12.40
C GLU A 66 -6.66 8.77 11.64
N LYS A 67 -6.50 8.18 10.45
CA LYS A 67 -7.57 7.44 9.78
C LYS A 67 -6.96 6.24 9.08
N LEU A 68 -7.30 5.06 9.61
CA LEU A 68 -7.09 3.82 8.90
C LEU A 68 -8.30 3.59 8.02
N VAL A 69 -8.04 3.34 6.74
CA VAL A 69 -9.06 3.03 5.76
C VAL A 69 -8.79 1.62 5.25
N GLU A 70 -9.75 0.72 5.50
CA GLU A 70 -9.75 -0.60 4.89
C GLU A 70 -10.31 -0.49 3.48
N MET A 71 -9.61 -1.09 2.52
CA MET A 71 -10.16 -1.28 1.18
C MET A 71 -11.14 -2.45 1.17
N SER A 72 -12.18 -2.38 0.34
CA SER A 72 -13.11 -3.51 0.20
C SER A 72 -12.39 -4.69 -0.44
N ASN A 73 -12.57 -5.91 0.12
CA ASN A 73 -11.96 -7.16 -0.34
C ASN A 73 -11.89 -7.28 -1.89
N GLY A 74 -10.68 -7.21 -2.44
CA GLY A 74 -10.35 -7.43 -3.84
C GLY A 74 -8.84 -7.59 -4.00
N CYS A 75 -8.32 -8.01 -5.16
CA CYS A 75 -6.88 -8.04 -5.42
C CYS A 75 -6.46 -6.87 -6.33
N ILE A 76 -5.18 -6.46 -6.24
CA ILE A 76 -4.68 -5.21 -6.85
C ILE A 76 -4.70 -5.24 -8.38
N CYS A 77 -5.01 -6.40 -8.97
CA CYS A 77 -4.96 -6.56 -10.41
C CYS A 77 -6.12 -5.93 -11.19
N CYS A 78 -7.32 -5.70 -10.60
CA CYS A 78 -8.46 -5.12 -11.37
C CYS A 78 -9.41 -4.21 -10.56
N THR A 79 -9.93 -4.63 -9.41
CA THR A 79 -10.94 -3.86 -8.64
C THR A 79 -10.35 -2.86 -7.66
N LEU A 80 -9.17 -3.15 -7.09
CA LEU A 80 -8.59 -2.26 -6.08
C LEU A 80 -7.97 -0.99 -6.64
N ARG A 81 -7.69 -0.90 -7.95
CA ARG A 81 -7.16 0.35 -8.52
C ARG A 81 -8.18 1.47 -8.42
N GLU A 82 -9.44 1.17 -8.73
CA GLU A 82 -10.56 2.10 -8.61
C GLU A 82 -10.81 2.45 -7.13
N ASP A 83 -10.87 1.45 -6.25
CA ASP A 83 -11.05 1.69 -4.81
C ASP A 83 -9.89 2.52 -4.22
N LEU A 84 -8.65 2.26 -4.67
CA LEU A 84 -7.48 3.01 -4.23
C LEU A 84 -7.56 4.47 -4.70
N LEU A 85 -7.92 4.69 -5.96
CA LEU A 85 -8.10 6.03 -6.53
C LEU A 85 -9.11 6.83 -5.70
N VAL A 86 -10.28 6.24 -5.44
CA VAL A 86 -11.36 6.88 -4.68
C VAL A 86 -10.90 7.21 -3.26
N GLU A 87 -10.28 6.26 -2.55
CA GLU A 87 -9.87 6.48 -1.16
C GLU A 87 -8.72 7.47 -1.03
N VAL A 88 -7.73 7.42 -1.92
CA VAL A 88 -6.64 8.40 -1.94
C VAL A 88 -7.19 9.79 -2.24
N GLU A 89 -8.08 9.93 -3.23
CA GLU A 89 -8.68 11.21 -3.57
C GLU A 89 -9.49 11.77 -2.39
N ARG A 90 -10.30 10.93 -1.76
CA ARG A 90 -11.12 11.28 -0.60
C ARG A 90 -10.26 11.75 0.56
N LEU A 91 -9.20 11.02 0.90
CA LEU A 91 -8.26 11.38 1.97
C LEU A 91 -7.51 12.67 1.65
N ALA A 92 -7.07 12.84 0.41
CA ALA A 92 -6.37 14.06 0.00
C ALA A 92 -7.25 15.30 0.08
N LYS A 93 -8.52 15.18 -0.32
CA LYS A 93 -9.52 16.26 -0.23
C LYS A 93 -9.93 16.61 1.20
N GLU A 94 -9.70 15.75 2.19
CA GLU A 94 -9.95 16.09 3.61
C GLU A 94 -9.02 17.21 4.11
N GLY A 95 -7.86 17.44 3.48
CA GLY A 95 -6.98 18.58 3.75
C GLY A 95 -6.36 18.62 5.16
N ARG A 96 -6.38 17.49 5.88
CA ARG A 96 -5.88 17.38 7.27
C ARG A 96 -4.69 16.45 7.46
N PHE A 97 -4.26 15.78 6.39
CA PHE A 97 -3.14 14.83 6.42
C PHE A 97 -1.93 15.42 5.72
N ASP A 98 -0.76 15.17 6.29
CA ASP A 98 0.53 15.60 5.75
C ASP A 98 1.13 14.55 4.80
N TYR A 99 0.70 13.29 4.93
CA TYR A 99 1.29 12.14 4.24
C TYR A 99 0.27 11.00 4.07
N ILE A 100 0.36 10.23 2.98
CA ILE A 100 -0.40 8.99 2.80
C ILE A 100 0.56 7.81 2.69
N LEU A 101 0.32 6.78 3.50
CA LEU A 101 0.98 5.48 3.39
C LEU A 101 -0.01 4.48 2.80
N ILE A 102 0.38 3.81 1.73
CA ILE A 102 -0.40 2.76 1.11
C ILE A 102 0.33 1.45 1.35
N GLU A 103 -0.37 0.52 1.97
CA GLU A 103 0.05 -0.86 2.03
C GLU A 103 -0.53 -1.62 0.83
N SER A 104 0.35 -2.24 0.05
CA SER A 104 0.01 -3.08 -1.07
C SER A 104 0.05 -4.55 -0.68
N THR A 105 -0.77 -5.38 -1.35
CA THR A 105 -0.76 -6.83 -1.11
C THR A 105 0.59 -7.43 -1.46
N GLY A 106 0.96 -8.53 -0.79
CA GLY A 106 2.26 -9.16 -1.03
C GLY A 106 2.46 -9.73 -2.43
N ILE A 107 1.39 -9.84 -3.22
CA ILE A 107 1.42 -10.31 -4.63
C ILE A 107 1.17 -9.21 -5.66
N SER A 108 1.23 -7.96 -5.21
CA SER A 108 1.04 -6.80 -6.09
C SER A 108 2.32 -6.44 -6.82
N GLU A 109 2.14 -6.00 -8.07
CA GLU A 109 3.20 -5.44 -8.89
C GLU A 109 3.35 -3.93 -8.63
N PRO A 110 4.58 -3.41 -8.52
CA PRO A 110 4.79 -1.98 -8.23
C PRO A 110 4.35 -1.05 -9.37
N VAL A 111 4.57 -1.45 -10.63
CA VAL A 111 4.33 -0.59 -11.80
C VAL A 111 2.86 -0.18 -11.92
N PRO A 112 1.87 -1.10 -11.89
CA PRO A 112 0.45 -0.71 -11.97
C PRO A 112 0.02 0.24 -10.84
N VAL A 113 0.53 0.01 -9.62
CA VAL A 113 0.25 0.89 -8.47
C VAL A 113 0.83 2.28 -8.72
N ALA A 114 2.08 2.36 -9.16
CA ALA A 114 2.72 3.64 -9.43
C ALA A 114 2.06 4.41 -10.58
N GLN A 115 1.64 3.69 -11.62
CA GLN A 115 0.93 4.28 -12.76
C GLN A 115 -0.35 4.99 -12.32
N THR A 116 -1.03 4.52 -11.28
CA THR A 116 -2.25 5.12 -10.71
C THR A 116 -2.09 6.61 -10.36
N PHE A 117 -0.86 7.08 -10.12
CA PHE A 117 -0.54 8.47 -9.79
C PHE A 117 -0.07 9.31 -11.00
N SER A 118 -0.10 8.75 -12.21
CA SER A 118 0.51 9.36 -13.41
C SER A 118 -0.48 9.75 -14.52
N TYR A 119 -1.73 9.29 -14.44
CA TYR A 119 -2.76 9.59 -15.45
C TYR A 119 -4.09 10.00 -14.78
N VAL A 120 -5.00 10.52 -15.59
CA VAL A 120 -6.36 10.88 -15.18
C VAL A 120 -7.29 9.70 -15.43
N ASP A 121 -7.99 9.25 -14.40
CA ASP A 121 -9.07 8.29 -14.55
C ASP A 121 -10.32 9.00 -15.08
N GLU A 122 -10.55 8.93 -16.39
CA GLU A 122 -11.67 9.60 -17.07
C GLU A 122 -13.03 9.01 -16.68
N GLU A 123 -13.09 7.73 -16.28
CA GLU A 123 -14.34 7.06 -15.92
C GLU A 123 -14.91 7.59 -14.61
N ASN A 124 -14.07 7.71 -13.59
CA ASN A 124 -14.45 8.24 -12.28
C ASN A 124 -14.20 9.76 -12.15
N GLY A 125 -13.52 10.37 -13.13
CA GLY A 125 -13.16 11.79 -13.11
C GLY A 125 -12.11 12.14 -12.05
N ILE A 126 -11.23 11.18 -11.70
CA ILE A 126 -10.22 11.32 -10.64
C ILE A 126 -8.85 11.62 -11.26
N ASP A 127 -8.21 12.70 -10.82
CA ASP A 127 -6.84 13.07 -11.19
C ASP A 127 -5.95 13.15 -9.95
N LEU A 128 -5.38 12.00 -9.55
CA LEU A 128 -4.44 11.95 -8.43
C LEU A 128 -3.13 12.69 -8.73
N SER A 129 -2.71 12.79 -9.98
CA SER A 129 -1.43 13.42 -10.35
C SER A 129 -1.38 14.91 -9.98
N SER A 130 -2.56 15.54 -9.90
CA SER A 130 -2.76 16.94 -9.53
C SER A 130 -2.76 17.21 -8.02
N ILE A 131 -3.06 16.20 -7.19
CA ILE A 131 -3.25 16.36 -5.72
C ILE A 131 -2.30 15.51 -4.87
N CYS A 132 -1.74 14.44 -5.43
CA CYS A 132 -0.83 13.51 -4.78
C CYS A 132 0.44 13.33 -5.62
N ARG A 133 1.54 12.94 -4.98
CA ARG A 133 2.78 12.53 -5.67
C ARG A 133 3.33 11.28 -5.00
N ILE A 134 3.84 10.35 -5.79
CA ILE A 134 4.65 9.27 -5.23
C ILE A 134 5.94 9.90 -4.70
N ASP A 135 6.17 9.71 -3.42
CA ASP A 135 7.39 10.13 -2.73
C ASP A 135 8.40 8.99 -2.68
N CYS A 136 7.92 7.78 -2.36
CA CYS A 136 8.77 6.60 -2.33
C CYS A 136 7.97 5.31 -2.63
N MET A 137 8.66 4.36 -3.26
CA MET A 137 8.21 2.98 -3.42
C MET A 137 9.17 2.15 -2.58
N VAL A 138 8.63 1.42 -1.61
CA VAL A 138 9.43 0.72 -0.61
C VAL A 138 9.11 -0.75 -0.68
N THR A 139 10.12 -1.55 -1.02
CA THR A 139 10.02 -3.01 -0.97
C THR A 139 10.76 -3.55 0.24
N VAL A 140 10.07 -4.34 1.05
CA VAL A 140 10.68 -5.04 2.20
C VAL A 140 10.94 -6.48 1.83
N VAL A 141 12.21 -6.88 1.94
CA VAL A 141 12.69 -8.22 1.56
C VAL A 141 13.12 -9.00 2.80
N ASP A 142 12.53 -10.19 3.00
CA ASP A 142 13.03 -11.15 3.98
C ASP A 142 14.30 -11.82 3.45
N ALA A 143 15.47 -11.34 3.88
CA ALA A 143 16.75 -11.85 3.43
C ALA A 143 16.99 -13.34 3.76
N TYR A 144 16.35 -13.89 4.80
CA TYR A 144 16.48 -15.30 5.16
C TYR A 144 15.69 -16.19 4.20
N ARG A 145 14.47 -15.76 3.86
CA ARG A 145 13.57 -16.54 3.00
C ARG A 145 13.75 -16.26 1.51
N PHE A 146 14.29 -15.09 1.13
CA PHE A 146 14.36 -14.62 -0.25
C PHE A 146 14.90 -15.68 -1.22
N TRP A 147 16.07 -16.26 -0.92
CA TRP A 147 16.69 -17.26 -1.80
C TRP A 147 15.89 -18.55 -1.94
N HIS A 148 15.18 -18.95 -0.88
CA HIS A 148 14.29 -20.10 -0.93
C HIS A 148 13.13 -19.84 -1.90
N ASP A 149 12.50 -18.67 -1.79
CA ASP A 149 11.37 -18.33 -2.65
C ASP A 149 11.80 -18.06 -4.11
N PHE A 150 12.92 -17.37 -4.28
CA PHE A 150 13.50 -17.03 -5.58
C PHE A 150 13.92 -18.27 -6.40
N SER A 151 14.39 -19.34 -5.74
CA SER A 151 14.84 -20.57 -6.39
C SER A 151 13.81 -21.70 -6.39
N SER A 152 12.58 -21.44 -5.92
CA SER A 152 11.55 -22.46 -5.73
C SER A 152 11.06 -23.07 -7.06
N GLY A 153 11.00 -22.25 -8.12
CA GLY A 153 10.35 -22.63 -9.39
C GLY A 153 8.83 -22.80 -9.26
N GLU A 154 8.23 -22.32 -8.17
CA GLU A 154 6.80 -22.40 -7.90
C GLU A 154 6.06 -21.19 -8.47
N SER A 155 4.87 -21.42 -9.00
CA SER A 155 3.93 -20.37 -9.37
C SER A 155 3.13 -19.84 -8.17
N LEU A 156 2.48 -18.69 -8.33
CA LEU A 156 1.51 -18.21 -7.34
C LEU A 156 0.34 -19.19 -7.13
N LEU A 157 -0.03 -19.95 -8.17
CA LEU A 157 -1.05 -21.00 -8.09
C LEU A 157 -0.58 -22.17 -7.23
N ASP A 158 0.65 -22.64 -7.41
CA ASP A 158 1.23 -23.73 -6.60
C ASP A 158 1.23 -23.41 -5.11
N ARG A 159 1.45 -22.13 -4.78
CA ARG A 159 1.43 -21.61 -3.41
C ARG A 159 0.05 -21.23 -2.89
N LYS A 160 -1.00 -21.31 -3.72
CA LYS A 160 -2.37 -20.83 -3.42
C LYS A 160 -2.39 -19.34 -3.02
N GLN A 161 -1.53 -18.55 -3.65
CA GLN A 161 -1.39 -17.12 -3.43
C GLN A 161 -1.92 -16.29 -4.62
N ALA A 162 -2.19 -16.95 -5.75
CA ALA A 162 -2.75 -16.34 -6.95
C ALA A 162 -4.10 -15.66 -6.69
N VAL A 163 -4.36 -14.58 -7.45
CA VAL A 163 -5.63 -13.83 -7.38
C VAL A 163 -6.82 -14.67 -7.87
N GLY A 164 -6.57 -15.59 -8.80
CA GLY A 164 -7.54 -16.51 -9.38
C GLY A 164 -6.86 -17.52 -10.28
N ASP A 165 -7.63 -18.43 -10.87
CA ASP A 165 -7.09 -19.57 -11.62
C ASP A 165 -6.30 -19.18 -12.89
N GLU A 166 -6.49 -17.95 -13.38
CA GLU A 166 -5.78 -17.40 -14.56
C GLU A 166 -4.46 -16.70 -14.18
N ASP A 167 -4.19 -16.49 -12.89
CA ASP A 167 -2.97 -15.84 -12.40
C ASP A 167 -1.79 -16.82 -12.40
N THR A 168 -1.20 -16.97 -13.58
CA THR A 168 -0.12 -17.92 -13.89
C THR A 168 1.29 -17.37 -13.63
N ARG A 169 1.42 -16.26 -12.91
CA ARG A 169 2.72 -15.63 -12.61
C ARG A 169 3.56 -16.53 -11.71
N ASP A 170 4.87 -16.50 -11.96
CA ASP A 170 5.85 -17.18 -11.12
C ASP A 170 6.24 -16.33 -9.90
N VAL A 171 6.55 -16.99 -8.79
CA VAL A 171 7.00 -16.29 -7.56
C VAL A 171 8.28 -15.52 -7.82
N VAL A 172 9.19 -16.08 -8.62
CA VAL A 172 10.48 -15.45 -8.94
C VAL A 172 10.29 -14.14 -9.70
N ASP A 173 9.39 -14.13 -10.69
CA ASP A 173 9.11 -12.94 -11.50
C ASP A 173 8.52 -11.83 -10.64
N LEU A 174 7.53 -12.16 -9.79
CA LEU A 174 6.96 -11.23 -8.84
C LEU A 174 8.02 -10.64 -7.90
N LEU A 175 8.92 -11.46 -7.35
CA LEU A 175 9.97 -10.99 -6.45
C LEU A 175 10.97 -10.07 -7.16
N ILE A 176 11.29 -10.34 -8.43
CA ILE A 176 12.15 -9.48 -9.26
C ILE A 176 11.46 -8.14 -9.48
N ASP A 177 10.21 -8.15 -9.93
CA ASP A 177 9.43 -6.94 -10.19
C ASP A 177 9.35 -6.05 -8.94
N GLN A 178 9.20 -6.64 -7.76
CA GLN A 178 9.15 -5.90 -6.50
C GLN A 178 10.49 -5.26 -6.12
N ILE A 179 11.63 -5.86 -6.46
CA ILE A 179 12.96 -5.37 -6.06
C ILE A 179 13.55 -4.38 -7.07
N GLU A 180 13.24 -4.54 -8.35
CA GLU A 180 13.83 -3.72 -9.43
C GLU A 180 13.14 -2.37 -9.66
N PHE A 181 11.98 -2.13 -9.03
CA PHE A 181 11.20 -0.90 -9.16
C PHE A 181 11.69 0.24 -8.25
#